data_AF-A0A9N8H6L5-F1
#
_entry.id   AF-A0A9N8H6L5-F1
#
_cell.length_a   1.000
_cell.length_b   1.000
_cell.length_c   1.000
_cell.angle_alpha   90.00
_cell.angle_beta   90.00
_cell.angle_gamma   90.00
#
_symmetry.space_group_name_H-M   'P 1'
#
loop_
_entity.id
_entity.type
_entity.pdbx_description
1 polymer ?
#
loop_
_entity_poly.entity_id
_entity_poly.type
_entity_poly.pdbx_seq_one_letter_code
_entity_poly.pdbx_strand_id
1 'polypeptide(L)'
;MVSTVGLKKIQAASGLVMGLYVALHLFNHYKLNASYEQADAMMMSLRKFYRHPIYEISFVAALLTHFYTNCVLYTKRSKVEAAAQSKSDGNKKSVAGSLELKAHRIAGYTLSVLVLVHAGATRITPLLYFDDPNVFDYSFGALVIPLVPFNLFSVYYMILGIAGGWHLLYGTRAAIATLSGTSVVGTEFPMLLKSVAMMNHILIVGAVAAMGKYAVQHDWSDKKEMHDRFLEVMGM
;
A
#
# COMPACT_ATOMS: atom_id res chain seq x y z
N MET A 1 -7.86 -22.12 20.58
CA MET A 1 -8.38 -21.28 19.48
C MET A 1 -8.33 -19.82 19.90
N VAL A 2 -7.85 -18.91 19.05
CA VAL A 2 -7.82 -17.46 19.36
C VAL A 2 -9.23 -16.88 19.27
N SER A 3 -9.64 -16.12 20.28
CA SER A 3 -10.95 -15.44 20.31
C SER A 3 -11.06 -14.38 19.21
N THR A 4 -12.27 -14.00 18.81
CA THR A 4 -12.49 -12.93 17.82
C THR A 4 -11.87 -11.60 18.28
N VAL A 5 -11.92 -11.31 19.59
CA VAL A 5 -11.27 -10.13 20.18
C VAL A 5 -9.74 -10.24 20.05
N GLY A 6 -9.17 -11.40 20.35
CA GLY A 6 -7.73 -11.65 20.19
C GLY A 6 -7.28 -11.47 18.74
N LEU A 7 -8.01 -12.03 17.78
CA LEU A 7 -7.71 -11.86 16.35
C LEU A 7 -7.74 -10.40 15.90
N LYS A 8 -8.71 -9.60 16.37
CA LYS A 8 -8.78 -8.17 16.08
C LYS A 8 -7.59 -7.40 16.64
N LYS A 9 -7.15 -7.73 17.86
CA LYS A 9 -5.95 -7.11 18.47
C LYS A 9 -4.67 -7.48 17.70
N ILE A 10 -4.54 -8.74 17.28
CA ILE A 10 -3.40 -9.19 16.46
C ILE A 10 -3.40 -8.46 15.11
N GLN A 11 -4.56 -8.36 14.43
CA GLN A 11 -4.69 -7.62 13.17
C GLN A 11 -4.36 -6.13 13.33
N ALA A 12 -4.80 -5.52 14.43
CA ALA A 12 -4.51 -4.13 14.75
C ALA A 12 -3.01 -3.90 14.97
N ALA A 13 -2.36 -4.75 15.76
CA ALA A 13 -0.92 -4.66 16.03
C ALA A 13 -0.10 -4.85 14.76
N SER A 14 -0.38 -5.88 13.97
CA SER A 14 0.32 -6.11 12.70
C SER A 14 0.09 -4.98 11.69
N GLY A 15 -1.13 -4.43 11.65
CA GLY A 15 -1.46 -3.27 10.82
C GLY A 15 -0.70 -2.00 11.21
N LEU A 16 -0.47 -1.75 12.51
CA LEU A 16 0.34 -0.61 12.96
C LEU A 16 1.82 -0.78 12.61
N VAL A 17 2.38 -1.98 12.76
CA VAL A 17 3.76 -2.27 12.34
C VAL A 17 3.95 -2.01 10.85
N MET A 18 3.03 -2.52 10.01
CA MET A 18 3.03 -2.19 8.58
C MET A 18 2.80 -0.70 8.32
N GLY A 19 1.93 -0.05 9.10
CA GLY A 19 1.57 1.34 8.94
C GLY A 19 2.77 2.28 9.07
N LEU A 20 3.72 1.97 9.94
CA LEU A 20 4.98 2.71 10.05
C LEU A 20 5.80 2.64 8.76
N TYR A 21 5.94 1.44 8.18
CA TYR A 21 6.63 1.25 6.90
C TYR A 21 5.92 2.03 5.78
N VAL A 22 4.60 1.88 5.66
CA VAL A 22 3.81 2.54 4.62
C VAL A 22 3.87 4.06 4.76
N ALA A 23 3.86 4.60 5.98
CA ALA A 23 3.96 6.04 6.20
C ALA A 23 5.29 6.62 5.68
N LEU A 24 6.41 5.99 6.03
CA LEU A 24 7.73 6.40 5.55
C LEU A 24 7.87 6.19 4.03
N HIS A 25 7.31 5.09 3.51
CA HIS A 25 7.32 4.77 2.09
C HIS A 25 6.54 5.80 1.27
N LEU A 26 5.32 6.16 1.68
CA LEU A 26 4.52 7.20 1.03
C LEU A 26 5.19 8.58 1.14
N PHE A 27 5.76 8.92 2.30
CA PHE A 27 6.46 10.19 2.47
C PHE A 27 7.65 10.34 1.50
N ASN A 28 8.39 9.26 1.27
CA ASN A 28 9.44 9.21 0.26
C ASN A 28 8.90 9.51 -1.16
N HIS A 29 7.76 8.90 -1.54
CA HIS A 29 7.13 9.17 -2.85
C HIS A 29 6.61 10.60 -2.97
N TYR A 30 6.13 11.22 -1.89
CA TYR A 30 5.68 12.62 -1.93
C TYR A 30 6.81 13.57 -2.33
N LYS A 31 8.08 13.23 -2.06
CA LYS A 31 9.24 14.04 -2.46
C LYS A 31 9.40 14.16 -3.97
N LEU A 32 8.83 13.25 -4.76
CA LEU A 32 8.81 13.37 -6.22
C LEU A 32 8.09 14.64 -6.70
N ASN A 33 7.16 15.19 -5.90
CA ASN A 33 6.52 16.47 -6.20
C ASN A 33 7.49 17.66 -6.10
N ALA A 34 8.60 17.52 -5.37
CA ALA A 34 9.61 18.57 -5.23
C ALA A 34 10.72 18.41 -6.26
N SER A 35 11.34 17.23 -6.33
CA SER A 35 12.33 16.87 -7.35
C SER A 35 12.58 15.37 -7.35
N TYR A 36 13.04 14.84 -8.47
CA TYR A 36 13.41 13.44 -8.59
C TYR A 36 14.61 13.11 -7.69
N GLU A 37 15.63 13.96 -7.69
CA GLU A 37 16.90 13.76 -7.00
C GLU A 37 16.71 13.69 -5.48
N GLN A 38 15.84 14.53 -4.91
CA GLN A 38 15.52 14.47 -3.48
C GLN A 38 14.78 13.18 -3.11
N ALA A 39 13.84 12.76 -3.95
CA ALA A 39 13.10 11.52 -3.72
C ALA A 39 14.06 10.32 -3.79
N ASP A 40 14.94 10.29 -4.79
CA ASP A 40 15.90 9.22 -4.98
C ASP A 40 16.93 9.15 -3.86
N ALA A 41 17.54 10.27 -3.49
CA ALA A 41 18.46 10.33 -2.35
C ALA A 41 17.79 9.87 -1.04
N MET A 42 16.54 10.27 -0.82
CA MET A 42 15.76 9.83 0.34
C MET A 42 15.46 8.32 0.28
N MET A 43 15.08 7.80 -0.88
CA MET A 43 14.83 6.38 -1.08
C MET A 43 16.08 5.56 -0.82
N MET A 44 17.23 5.97 -1.37
CA MET A 44 18.51 5.30 -1.17
C MET A 44 18.94 5.32 0.29
N SER A 45 18.64 6.40 1.02
CA SER A 45 18.87 6.48 2.46
C SER A 45 17.94 5.53 3.24
N LEU A 46 16.64 5.54 2.95
CA LEU A 46 15.64 4.71 3.62
C LEU A 46 15.82 3.21 3.31
N ARG A 47 16.36 2.85 2.15
CA ARG A 47 16.64 1.46 1.79
C ARG A 47 17.62 0.78 2.72
N LYS A 48 18.59 1.51 3.28
CA LYS A 48 19.50 0.98 4.30
C LYS A 48 18.74 0.43 5.51
N PHE A 49 17.59 1.05 5.81
CA PHE A 49 16.68 0.61 6.85
C PHE A 49 15.72 -0.46 6.34
N TYR A 50 15.02 -0.22 5.23
CA TYR A 50 14.00 -1.14 4.70
C TYR A 50 14.55 -2.51 4.30
N ARG A 51 15.78 -2.56 3.77
CA ARG A 51 16.43 -3.80 3.31
C ARG A 51 17.26 -4.48 4.41
N HIS A 52 17.21 -3.96 5.63
CA HIS A 52 17.85 -4.65 6.74
C HIS A 52 17.05 -5.94 7.05
N PRO A 53 17.69 -7.11 7.19
CA PRO A 53 16.98 -8.38 7.32
C PRO A 53 15.94 -8.42 8.44
N ILE A 54 16.26 -7.79 9.58
CA ILE A 54 15.31 -7.70 10.72
C ILE A 54 14.04 -6.95 10.33
N TYR A 55 14.16 -5.84 9.60
CA TYR A 55 13.00 -5.05 9.18
C TYR A 55 12.21 -5.76 8.09
N GLU A 56 12.87 -6.40 7.12
CA GLU A 56 12.18 -7.17 6.07
C GLU A 56 11.41 -8.34 6.67
N ILE A 57 12.04 -9.14 7.53
CA ILE A 57 11.39 -10.28 8.20
C ILE A 57 10.21 -9.80 9.05
N SER A 58 10.39 -8.71 9.80
CA SER A 58 9.32 -8.14 10.63
C SER A 58 8.14 -7.64 9.78
N PHE A 59 8.43 -6.98 8.65
CA PHE A 59 7.40 -6.50 7.74
C PHE A 59 6.64 -7.66 7.09
N VAL A 60 7.34 -8.68 6.58
CA VAL A 60 6.71 -9.87 5.98
C VAL A 60 5.86 -10.62 7.01
N ALA A 61 6.38 -10.82 8.23
CA ALA A 61 5.63 -11.46 9.31
C ALA A 61 4.37 -10.65 9.67
N ALA A 62 4.48 -9.32 9.76
CA ALA A 62 3.33 -8.44 10.01
C ALA A 62 2.30 -8.53 8.87
N LEU A 63 2.75 -8.49 7.60
CA LEU A 63 1.90 -8.59 6.42
C LEU A 63 1.12 -9.92 6.38
N LEU A 64 1.83 -11.03 6.53
CA LEU A 64 1.22 -12.37 6.54
C LEU A 64 0.23 -12.52 7.71
N THR A 65 0.60 -12.02 8.90
CA THR A 65 -0.29 -12.02 10.06
C THR A 65 -1.54 -11.17 9.81
N HIS A 66 -1.37 -10.00 9.20
CA HIS A 66 -2.48 -9.10 8.87
C HIS A 66 -3.43 -9.73 7.85
N PHE A 67 -2.91 -10.36 6.80
CA PHE A 67 -3.72 -11.07 5.80
C PHE A 67 -4.43 -12.27 6.41
N TYR A 68 -3.71 -13.11 7.17
CA TYR A 68 -4.28 -14.28 7.82
C TYR A 68 -5.44 -13.90 8.75
N THR A 69 -5.22 -12.94 9.66
CA THR A 69 -6.27 -12.50 10.59
C THR A 69 -7.46 -11.89 9.87
N ASN A 70 -7.24 -11.12 8.81
CA ASN A 70 -8.32 -10.58 7.98
C ASN A 70 -9.15 -11.69 7.30
N CYS A 71 -8.51 -12.72 6.74
CA CYS A 71 -9.19 -13.87 6.14
C CYS A 71 -10.04 -14.64 7.17
N VAL A 72 -9.51 -14.90 8.36
CA VAL A 72 -10.24 -15.58 9.44
C VAL A 72 -11.41 -14.72 9.94
N LEU A 73 -11.23 -13.41 10.10
CA LEU A 73 -12.31 -12.52 10.53
C LEU A 73 -13.37 -12.35 9.45
N TYR A 74 -12.99 -12.31 8.17
CA TYR A 74 -13.92 -12.26 7.05
C TYR A 74 -14.82 -13.49 7.01
N THR A 75 -14.25 -14.70 7.10
CA THR A 75 -15.01 -15.96 7.11
C THR A 75 -15.90 -16.11 8.34
N LYS A 76 -15.47 -15.64 9.52
CA LYS A 76 -16.32 -15.60 10.71
C LYS A 76 -17.49 -14.62 10.54
N ARG A 77 -17.25 -13.45 9.95
CA ARG A 77 -18.30 -12.44 9.71
C ARG A 77 -19.33 -12.94 8.70
N SER A 78 -18.90 -13.51 7.58
CA SER A 78 -19.82 -14.00 6.55
C SER A 78 -20.77 -15.09 7.07
N LYS A 79 -20.27 -15.99 7.92
CA LYS A 79 -21.11 -17.01 8.59
C LYS A 79 -22.17 -16.40 9.50
N VAL A 80 -21.81 -15.37 10.27
CA VAL A 80 -22.75 -14.67 11.16
C VAL A 80 -23.77 -13.88 10.33
N GLU A 81 -23.35 -13.20 9.27
CA GLU A 81 -24.24 -12.46 8.36
C GLU A 81 -25.22 -13.41 7.68
N ALA A 82 -24.77 -14.55 7.16
CA ALA A 82 -25.63 -15.57 6.55
C ALA A 82 -26.64 -16.15 7.55
N ALA A 83 -26.19 -16.47 8.78
CA ALA A 83 -27.08 -16.99 9.84
C ALA A 83 -28.08 -15.93 10.35
N ALA A 84 -27.72 -14.65 10.29
CA ALA A 84 -28.63 -13.55 10.64
C ALA A 84 -29.66 -13.31 9.54
N GLN A 85 -29.26 -13.42 8.27
CA GLN A 85 -30.16 -13.33 7.12
C GLN A 85 -31.17 -14.48 7.10
N SER A 86 -30.75 -15.70 7.43
CA SER A 86 -31.64 -16.87 7.48
C SER A 86 -32.69 -16.81 8.59
N LYS A 87 -32.56 -15.90 9.56
CA LYS A 87 -33.46 -15.75 10.72
C LYS A 87 -34.27 -14.44 10.72
N SER A 88 -34.09 -13.58 9.72
CA SER A 88 -34.69 -12.24 9.71
C SER A 88 -35.87 -12.18 8.76
N ASP A 89 -37.09 -12.05 9.31
CA ASP A 89 -38.37 -11.82 8.59
C ASP A 89 -38.42 -10.45 7.90
N GLY A 90 -37.59 -10.23 6.88
CA GLY A 90 -37.74 -9.16 5.89
C GLY A 90 -37.45 -7.72 6.32
N ASN A 91 -37.34 -7.39 7.62
CA ASN A 91 -37.38 -5.98 8.05
C ASN A 91 -36.17 -5.43 8.81
N LYS A 92 -34.99 -6.09 8.78
CA LYS A 92 -33.77 -5.50 9.35
C LYS A 92 -33.02 -4.67 8.31
N LYS A 93 -33.10 -3.34 8.46
CA LYS A 93 -32.15 -2.40 7.85
C LYS A 93 -30.73 -2.89 8.12
N SER A 94 -29.99 -3.25 7.08
CA SER A 94 -28.56 -3.52 7.22
C SER A 94 -27.95 -2.29 7.90
N VAL A 95 -27.17 -2.48 8.97
CA VAL A 95 -26.34 -1.41 9.53
C VAL A 95 -25.27 -1.14 8.48
N ALA A 96 -25.64 -0.38 7.45
CA ALA A 96 -24.75 0.01 6.38
C ALA A 96 -23.62 0.77 7.06
N GLY A 97 -22.44 0.16 7.11
CA GLY A 97 -21.26 0.81 7.67
C GLY A 97 -21.05 2.16 6.99
N SER A 98 -20.46 3.11 7.71
CA SER A 98 -20.16 4.43 7.17
C SER A 98 -19.40 4.31 5.84
N LEU A 99 -19.56 5.29 4.94
CA LEU A 99 -18.90 5.28 3.64
C LEU A 99 -17.38 5.12 3.78
N GLU A 100 -16.80 5.67 4.85
CA GLU A 100 -15.38 5.58 5.15
C GLU A 100 -14.95 4.16 5.52
N LEU A 101 -15.77 3.42 6.28
CA LEU A 101 -15.51 2.01 6.56
C LEU A 101 -15.59 1.17 5.29
N LYS A 102 -16.54 1.47 4.39
CA LYS A 102 -16.62 0.80 3.09
C LYS A 102 -15.38 1.08 2.24
N ALA A 103 -14.97 2.35 2.14
CA ALA A 103 -13.76 2.75 1.44
C ALA A 103 -12.49 2.09 2.02
N HIS A 104 -12.37 2.00 3.35
CA HIS A 104 -11.26 1.32 4.01
C HIS A 104 -11.19 -0.17 3.64
N ARG A 105 -12.34 -0.86 3.57
CA ARG A 105 -12.41 -2.27 3.16
C ARG A 105 -12.07 -2.46 1.69
N ILE A 106 -12.61 -1.61 0.81
CA ILE A 106 -12.28 -1.63 -0.62
C ILE A 106 -10.78 -1.42 -0.81
N ALA A 107 -10.21 -0.40 -0.17
CA ALA A 107 -8.77 -0.15 -0.19
C ALA A 107 -7.97 -1.37 0.30
N GLY A 108 -8.39 -2.03 1.38
CA GLY A 108 -7.76 -3.25 1.88
C GLY A 108 -7.80 -4.41 0.88
N TYR A 109 -8.93 -4.63 0.20
CA TYR A 109 -9.03 -5.65 -0.84
C TYR A 109 -8.15 -5.33 -2.05
N THR A 110 -8.17 -4.08 -2.52
CA THR A 110 -7.28 -3.62 -3.60
C THR A 110 -5.81 -3.85 -3.23
N LEU A 111 -5.41 -3.45 -2.02
CA LEU A 111 -4.03 -3.61 -1.53
C LEU A 111 -3.62 -5.08 -1.41
N SER A 112 -4.54 -5.98 -1.06
CA SER A 112 -4.24 -7.41 -0.88
C SER A 112 -3.65 -8.06 -2.13
N VAL A 113 -4.02 -7.56 -3.31
CA VAL A 113 -3.48 -8.00 -4.60
C VAL A 113 -2.30 -7.12 -5.01
N LEU A 114 -2.50 -5.80 -5.04
CA LEU A 114 -1.53 -4.89 -5.65
C LEU A 114 -0.21 -4.82 -4.86
N VAL A 115 -0.21 -5.01 -3.54
CA VAL A 115 1.04 -4.98 -2.76
C VAL A 115 1.96 -6.15 -3.10
N LEU A 116 1.40 -7.32 -3.45
CA LEU A 116 2.18 -8.49 -3.82
C LEU A 116 2.84 -8.29 -5.19
N VAL A 117 2.07 -7.76 -6.15
CA VAL A 117 2.59 -7.36 -7.46
C VAL A 117 3.67 -6.29 -7.29
N HIS A 118 3.43 -5.28 -6.45
CA HIS A 118 4.38 -4.22 -6.17
C HIS A 118 5.68 -4.73 -5.56
N ALA A 119 5.59 -5.56 -4.52
CA ALA A 119 6.76 -6.15 -3.86
C ALA A 119 7.53 -7.08 -4.82
N GLY A 120 6.81 -7.85 -5.64
CA GLY A 120 7.38 -8.62 -6.73
C GLY A 120 8.24 -7.76 -7.65
N ALA A 121 7.64 -6.72 -8.23
CA ALA A 121 8.31 -5.83 -9.18
C ALA A 121 9.47 -5.03 -8.58
N THR A 122 9.34 -4.55 -7.35
CA THR A 122 10.29 -3.59 -6.75
C THR A 122 11.34 -4.21 -5.82
N ARG A 123 11.13 -5.46 -5.39
CA ARG A 123 12.06 -6.18 -4.51
C ARG A 123 12.51 -7.53 -5.04
N ILE A 124 11.60 -8.33 -5.59
CA ILE A 124 11.96 -9.66 -6.10
C ILE A 124 12.67 -9.56 -7.46
N THR A 125 12.15 -8.79 -8.41
CA THR A 125 12.79 -8.61 -9.74
C THR A 125 14.25 -8.16 -9.65
N PRO A 126 14.63 -7.13 -8.86
CA PRO A 126 16.03 -6.75 -8.72
C PRO A 126 16.94 -7.86 -8.20
N LEU A 127 16.43 -8.71 -7.29
CA LEU A 127 17.20 -9.82 -6.71
C LEU A 127 17.40 -10.98 -7.69
N LEU A 128 16.53 -11.12 -8.69
CA LEU A 128 16.57 -12.22 -9.65
C LEU A 128 17.36 -11.87 -10.91
N TYR A 129 17.35 -10.61 -11.34
CA TYR A 129 17.80 -10.22 -12.69
C TYR A 129 19.03 -9.30 -12.72
N PHE A 130 19.47 -8.78 -11.58
CA PHE A 130 20.62 -7.87 -11.47
C PHE A 130 21.67 -8.42 -10.51
N ASP A 131 22.95 -8.27 -10.87
CA ASP A 131 24.07 -8.71 -10.03
C ASP A 131 24.17 -7.90 -8.73
N ASP A 132 23.90 -6.58 -8.80
CA ASP A 132 23.74 -5.72 -7.63
C ASP A 132 22.31 -5.16 -7.56
N PRO A 133 21.44 -5.64 -6.65
CA PRO A 133 20.06 -5.14 -6.50
C PRO A 133 20.00 -3.70 -5.96
N ASN A 134 21.11 -3.08 -5.59
CA ASN A 134 21.18 -1.68 -5.15
C ASN A 134 21.19 -0.68 -6.31
N VAL A 135 21.54 -1.11 -7.53
CA VAL A 135 21.47 -0.24 -8.73
C VAL A 135 20.02 0.10 -9.12
N PHE A 136 19.07 -0.72 -8.68
CA PHE A 136 17.66 -0.55 -9.00
C PHE A 136 17.07 0.65 -8.25
N ASP A 137 17.00 1.85 -8.83
CA ASP A 137 16.54 3.08 -8.17
C ASP A 137 15.17 3.59 -8.69
N TYR A 138 14.80 4.86 -8.52
CA TYR A 138 13.52 5.37 -9.05
C TYR A 138 13.46 5.37 -10.58
N SER A 139 14.62 5.31 -11.25
CA SER A 139 14.71 5.41 -12.70
C SER A 139 14.05 4.22 -13.36
N PHE A 140 14.04 3.06 -12.70
CA PHE A 140 13.26 1.92 -13.16
C PHE A 140 11.77 2.24 -13.24
N GLY A 141 11.21 2.85 -12.19
CA GLY A 141 9.80 3.26 -12.18
C GLY A 141 9.50 4.30 -13.27
N ALA A 142 10.44 5.21 -13.52
CA ALA A 142 10.36 6.18 -14.61
C ALA A 142 10.41 5.51 -15.99
N LEU A 143 11.29 4.53 -16.20
CA LEU A 143 11.41 3.78 -17.46
C LEU A 143 10.16 2.97 -17.79
N VAL A 144 9.54 2.33 -16.79
CA VAL A 144 8.37 1.45 -17.04
C VAL A 144 7.13 2.25 -17.44
N ILE A 145 6.96 3.48 -16.92
CA ILE A 145 5.77 4.31 -17.19
C ILE A 145 5.48 4.45 -18.70
N PRO A 146 6.41 4.94 -19.54
CA PRO A 146 6.15 5.14 -20.96
C PRO A 146 6.08 3.84 -21.76
N LEU A 147 6.62 2.73 -21.24
CA LEU A 147 6.68 1.45 -21.95
C LEU A 147 5.37 0.66 -21.87
N VAL A 148 4.55 0.91 -20.85
CA VAL A 148 3.26 0.23 -20.70
C VAL A 148 2.16 1.00 -21.45
N PRO A 149 1.43 0.37 -22.39
CA PRO A 149 0.39 1.02 -23.18
C PRO A 149 -0.65 1.75 -22.32
N PHE A 150 -1.16 2.86 -22.87
CA PHE A 150 -2.20 3.69 -22.25
C PHE A 150 -1.86 4.22 -20.84
N ASN A 151 -0.57 4.28 -20.47
CA ASN A 151 -0.13 4.66 -19.13
C ASN A 151 -0.75 3.81 -18.00
N LEU A 152 -1.08 2.54 -18.27
CA LEU A 152 -1.71 1.66 -17.27
C LEU A 152 -0.86 1.51 -16.01
N PHE A 153 0.47 1.62 -16.12
CA PHE A 153 1.37 1.58 -14.97
C PHE A 153 1.19 2.78 -14.04
N SER A 154 0.95 3.98 -14.58
CA SER A 154 0.62 5.18 -13.81
C SER A 154 -0.70 5.02 -13.07
N VAL A 155 -1.72 4.47 -13.74
CA VAL A 155 -3.03 4.20 -13.12
C VAL A 155 -2.89 3.23 -11.95
N TYR A 156 -2.10 2.16 -12.15
CA TYR A 156 -1.76 1.21 -11.09
C TYR A 156 -1.10 1.89 -9.88
N TYR A 157 -0.09 2.73 -10.08
CA TYR A 157 0.56 3.46 -8.98
C TYR A 157 -0.37 4.44 -8.27
N MET A 158 -1.25 5.13 -9.01
CA MET A 158 -2.24 6.00 -8.40
C MET A 158 -3.21 5.21 -7.51
N ILE A 159 -3.77 4.11 -8.01
CA ILE A 159 -4.69 3.26 -7.24
C ILE A 159 -3.99 2.70 -6.00
N LEU A 160 -2.75 2.20 -6.15
CA LEU A 160 -1.96 1.65 -5.06
C LEU A 160 -1.69 2.70 -3.97
N GLY A 161 -1.21 3.89 -4.34
CA GLY A 161 -0.90 4.97 -3.39
C GLY A 161 -2.14 5.58 -2.72
N ILE A 162 -3.22 5.74 -3.48
CA ILE A 162 -4.52 6.23 -2.97
C ILE A 162 -5.09 5.23 -1.95
N ALA A 163 -5.18 3.95 -2.32
CA ALA A 163 -5.65 2.90 -1.43
C ALA A 163 -4.74 2.78 -0.20
N GLY A 164 -3.41 2.84 -0.39
CA GLY A 164 -2.41 2.81 0.67
C GLY A 164 -2.62 3.89 1.72
N GLY A 165 -2.72 5.15 1.30
CA GLY A 165 -2.90 6.28 2.23
C GLY A 165 -4.27 6.24 2.94
N TRP A 166 -5.36 5.93 2.24
CA TRP A 166 -6.68 5.80 2.89
C TRP A 166 -6.69 4.65 3.91
N HIS A 167 -6.15 3.50 3.53
CA HIS A 167 -6.09 2.31 4.39
C HIS A 167 -5.19 2.56 5.61
N LEU A 168 -4.06 3.24 5.43
CA LEU A 168 -3.16 3.65 6.51
C LEU A 168 -3.87 4.53 7.54
N LEU A 169 -4.51 5.63 7.11
CA LEU A 169 -5.10 6.60 8.04
C LEU A 169 -6.31 6.03 8.78
N TYR A 170 -7.24 5.40 8.07
CA TYR A 170 -8.40 4.77 8.71
C TYR A 170 -7.98 3.57 9.56
N GLY A 171 -7.08 2.74 9.04
CA GLY A 171 -6.57 1.54 9.72
C GLY A 171 -5.83 1.87 11.00
N THR A 172 -4.98 2.90 11.01
CA THR A 172 -4.26 3.36 12.21
C THR A 172 -5.24 3.78 13.31
N ARG A 173 -6.24 4.60 12.97
CA ARG A 173 -7.29 5.00 13.91
C ARG A 173 -8.04 3.79 14.47
N ALA A 174 -8.48 2.88 13.60
CA ALA A 174 -9.21 1.68 14.00
C ALA A 174 -8.36 0.73 14.85
N ALA A 175 -7.07 0.61 14.55
CA ALA A 175 -6.12 -0.22 15.27
C ALA A 175 -5.87 0.33 16.67
N ILE A 176 -5.59 1.64 16.81
CA ILE A 176 -5.42 2.30 18.12
C ILE A 176 -6.68 2.11 18.97
N ALA A 177 -7.87 2.34 18.41
CA ALA A 177 -9.12 2.13 19.13
C ALA A 177 -9.29 0.68 19.58
N THR A 178 -9.01 -0.28 18.71
CA THR A 178 -9.11 -1.72 19.02
C THR A 178 -8.15 -2.12 20.16
N LEU A 179 -6.92 -1.60 20.14
CA LEU A 179 -5.92 -1.87 21.17
C LEU A 179 -6.24 -1.18 22.50
N SER A 180 -6.87 -0.01 22.47
CA SER A 180 -7.36 0.70 23.66
C SER A 180 -8.69 0.17 24.22
N GLY A 181 -9.27 -0.86 23.59
CA GLY A 181 -10.56 -1.43 24.02
C GLY A 181 -11.77 -0.61 23.63
N THR A 182 -11.62 0.36 22.72
CA THR A 182 -12.69 1.20 22.19
C THR A 182 -13.10 0.76 20.77
N SER A 183 -14.14 1.39 20.21
CA SER A 183 -14.64 1.10 18.86
C SER A 183 -14.79 2.37 18.05
N VAL A 184 -14.39 2.32 16.77
CA VAL A 184 -14.66 3.38 15.80
C VAL A 184 -15.99 3.19 15.06
N VAL A 185 -16.66 2.05 15.25
CA VAL A 185 -17.94 1.78 14.58
C VAL A 185 -19.01 2.74 15.09
N GLY A 186 -19.72 3.41 14.19
CA GLY A 186 -20.73 4.40 14.53
C GLY A 186 -20.18 5.79 14.90
N THR A 187 -18.86 5.95 14.90
CA THR A 187 -18.23 7.26 15.12
C THR A 187 -17.90 7.92 13.79
N GLU A 188 -18.04 9.24 13.71
CA GLU A 188 -17.63 9.99 12.52
C GLU A 188 -16.12 9.87 12.30
N PHE A 189 -15.72 9.81 11.02
CA PHE A 189 -14.31 9.88 10.68
C PHE A 189 -13.84 11.34 10.76
N PRO A 190 -12.83 11.66 11.59
CA PRO A 190 -12.43 13.05 11.85
C PRO A 190 -12.10 13.83 10.58
N MET A 191 -12.59 15.06 10.48
CA MET A 191 -12.40 15.92 9.30
C MET A 191 -10.92 16.13 8.96
N LEU A 192 -10.06 16.31 9.97
CA LEU A 192 -8.61 16.42 9.75
C LEU A 192 -8.04 15.18 9.04
N LEU A 193 -8.42 13.98 9.46
CA LEU A 193 -7.95 12.74 8.83
C LEU A 193 -8.50 12.58 7.40
N LYS A 194 -9.73 13.06 7.13
CA LYS A 194 -10.27 13.14 5.76
C LYS A 194 -9.42 14.05 4.90
N SER A 195 -9.09 15.26 5.38
CA SER A 195 -8.26 16.22 4.65
C SER A 195 -6.86 15.66 4.37
N VAL A 196 -6.25 14.98 5.35
CA VAL A 196 -4.94 14.31 5.14
C VAL A 196 -5.05 13.20 4.10
N ALA A 197 -6.12 12.41 4.11
CA ALA A 197 -6.34 11.36 3.10
C ALA A 197 -6.52 11.95 1.69
N MET A 198 -7.27 13.05 1.56
CA MET A 198 -7.42 13.76 0.29
C MET A 198 -6.11 14.37 -0.20
N MET A 199 -5.31 14.94 0.71
CA MET A 199 -3.98 15.44 0.40
C MET A 199 -3.04 14.32 -0.08
N ASN A 200 -3.11 13.14 0.52
CA ASN A 200 -2.39 11.96 0.01
C ASN A 200 -2.77 11.66 -1.46
N HIS A 201 -4.04 11.73 -1.84
CA HIS A 201 -4.43 11.49 -3.23
C HIS A 201 -3.76 12.49 -4.19
N ILE A 202 -3.79 13.78 -3.84
CA ILE A 202 -3.17 14.85 -4.65
C ILE A 202 -1.66 14.61 -4.76
N LEU A 203 -1.00 14.32 -3.64
CA LEU A 203 0.45 14.09 -3.60
C LEU A 203 0.87 12.85 -4.38
N ILE A 204 0.08 11.78 -4.38
CA ILE A 204 0.35 10.57 -5.17
C ILE A 204 0.17 10.84 -6.67
N VAL A 205 -0.90 11.52 -7.07
CA VAL A 205 -1.11 11.87 -8.48
C VAL A 205 0.02 12.76 -8.98
N GLY A 206 0.40 13.77 -8.20
CA GLY A 206 1.52 14.65 -8.54
C GLY A 206 2.87 13.92 -8.58
N ALA A 207 3.12 12.99 -7.66
CA ALA A 207 4.34 12.17 -7.65
C ALA A 207 4.45 11.28 -8.90
N VAL A 208 3.36 10.61 -9.31
CA VAL A 208 3.33 9.79 -10.52
C VAL A 208 3.50 10.64 -11.77
N ALA A 209 2.86 11.81 -11.84
CA ALA A 209 3.03 12.74 -12.94
C ALA A 209 4.46 13.30 -13.04
N ALA A 210 5.07 13.63 -11.91
CA ALA A 210 6.46 14.10 -11.85
C ALA A 210 7.44 13.01 -12.33
N MET A 211 7.21 11.76 -11.94
CA MET A 211 8.02 10.62 -12.41
C MET A 211 7.86 10.38 -13.92
N GLY A 212 6.65 10.49 -14.46
CA GLY A 212 6.41 10.42 -15.91
C GLY A 212 7.06 11.57 -16.67
N LYS A 213 7.02 12.79 -16.14
CA LYS A 213 7.71 13.95 -16.72
C LYS A 213 9.23 13.73 -16.75
N TYR A 214 9.81 13.26 -15.64
CA TYR A 214 11.23 12.90 -15.58
C TYR A 214 11.58 11.86 -16.64
N ALA A 215 10.76 10.82 -16.78
CA ALA A 215 11.00 9.74 -17.72
C ALA A 215 11.19 10.20 -19.18
N VAL A 216 10.41 11.18 -19.60
CA VAL A 216 10.43 11.72 -20.98
C VAL A 216 11.55 12.74 -21.17
N GLN A 217 11.95 13.44 -20.13
CA GLN A 217 12.91 14.56 -20.22
C GLN A 217 14.36 14.15 -19.92
N HIS A 218 14.56 13.05 -19.21
CA HIS A 218 15.87 12.59 -18.82
C HIS A 218 16.60 11.95 -20.00
N ASP A 219 17.86 12.31 -20.20
CA ASP A 219 18.74 11.60 -21.11
C ASP A 219 19.19 10.30 -20.44
N TRP A 220 18.85 9.17 -21.05
CA TRP A 220 19.10 7.82 -20.54
C TRP A 220 20.48 7.27 -20.91
N SER A 221 21.32 8.08 -21.56
CA SER A 221 22.65 7.65 -22.02
C SER A 221 23.55 7.17 -20.87
N ASP A 222 23.43 7.77 -19.68
CA ASP A 222 24.16 7.41 -18.47
C ASP A 222 23.67 6.09 -17.82
N LYS A 223 22.43 5.69 -18.13
CA LYS A 223 21.75 4.49 -17.60
C LYS A 223 21.46 3.45 -18.68
N LYS A 224 22.14 3.54 -19.82
CA LYS A 224 21.89 2.68 -20.99
C LYS A 224 21.96 1.18 -20.67
N GLU A 225 22.97 0.74 -19.92
CA GLU A 225 23.12 -0.68 -19.58
C GLU A 225 21.92 -1.21 -18.79
N MET A 226 21.48 -0.46 -17.77
CA MET A 226 20.30 -0.81 -16.97
C MET A 226 19.02 -0.78 -17.82
N HIS A 227 18.90 0.20 -18.71
CA HIS A 227 17.79 0.31 -19.64
C HIS A 227 17.73 -0.91 -20.58
N ASP A 228 18.83 -1.25 -21.23
CA ASP A 228 18.92 -2.35 -22.19
C ASP A 228 18.67 -3.70 -21.49
N ARG A 229 19.24 -3.89 -20.29
CA ARG A 229 18.96 -5.06 -19.45
C ARG A 229 17.49 -5.15 -19.05
N PHE A 230 16.86 -4.01 -18.77
CA PHE A 230 15.44 -3.98 -18.43
C PHE A 230 14.57 -4.39 -19.62
N LEU A 231 14.84 -3.87 -20.82
CA LEU A 231 14.14 -4.26 -22.04
C LEU A 231 14.31 -5.76 -22.32
N GLU A 232 15.53 -6.29 -22.17
CA GLU A 232 15.82 -7.73 -22.29
C GLU A 232 14.95 -8.57 -21.35
N VAL A 233 14.89 -8.20 -20.07
CA VAL A 233 14.07 -8.91 -19.05
C VAL A 233 12.57 -8.85 -19.37
N MET A 234 12.12 -7.76 -19.98
CA MET A 234 10.72 -7.58 -20.40
C MET A 234 10.41 -8.25 -21.75
N GLY A 235 11.42 -8.74 -22.47
CA GLY A 235 11.28 -9.29 -23.82
C GLY A 235 10.90 -8.24 -24.87
N MET A 236 11.43 -7.01 -24.73
CA MET A 236 11.21 -5.87 -25.63
C MET A 236 12.47 -5.49 -26.41
#